data_AF-A0A9D6LDP1-F1
#
_entry.id   AF-A0A9D6LDP1-F1
#
_cell.length_a   1.000
_cell.length_b   1.000
_cell.length_c   1.000
_cell.angle_alpha   90.00
_cell.angle_beta   90.00
_cell.angle_gamma   90.00
#
_symmetry.space_group_name_H-M   'P 1'
#
loop_
_entity.id
_entity.type
_entity.pdbx_description
1 polymer ?
#
loop_
_entity_poly.entity_id
_entity_poly.type
_entity_poly.pdbx_seq_one_letter_code
_entity_poly.pdbx_strand_id
1 'polypeptide(L)'
;MSDTSPFILAGPILRKTGPKPGTGPDSATGPDSVTVWIALSKQQDVKLEVFKLTAAASDKSPVTANPLFSGTRTTIQFGTNLHVVAVTANPTGSEGLFPGSLYSYNLSFLASGKSLKNSEVFSSASNTGNVPAPGHGTSYVSYAPYDLPTFAYDPGLKDLRLFHGSCRKFHADGVDMLQRLDDFIFERAAGGGGAGSVPRPHVLLMTGDQIYGDDVADCVLEVIRGETSGMIFGPDAIKGRDAECFSADSTLRRKNGDKVSERTTKVFASDGTGSAAGGTPSCFDPGLRDKLVIEQLGMTSGLPDELRACCFSIGPTTLDSGTGGALTGAHSDGPATRKSHLVHFEEFAGMYLLGWNDLLWPAGFASRQPSDGGTDNAALLELRNSQVFLKTLSKARRALANIPTYMMLDDHDVTDDFFMDQEWCENVLHRPLGRRLIQNALVAYAVFQAWGNTPERFEKKTPGGTFLEAASRWLMKQPSPAGAPPDEKVVAAALGLPTADNFSDYLDKLREKKTLPRDFTADQLKTSAAADAPIAALDWHYQVVGTEHEILFLDTRTMRAYNGDPTSDGTEGKYSYDLGSVSKTKGHQPPSLMSDEAIKR
;
A
#
# COMPACT_ATOMS: atom_id res chain seq x y z
N MET A 1 -13.10 26.76 5.32
CA MET A 1 -12.81 26.02 4.07
C MET A 1 -14.01 25.13 3.82
N SER A 2 -14.68 25.28 2.68
CA SER A 2 -15.75 24.37 2.27
C SER A 2 -15.18 22.95 2.18
N ASP A 3 -15.85 21.98 2.78
CA ASP A 3 -15.45 20.57 2.79
C ASP A 3 -15.58 19.97 1.38
N THR A 4 -14.48 20.02 0.60
CA THR A 4 -14.42 19.55 -0.79
C THR A 4 -14.03 18.08 -0.91
N SER A 5 -13.63 17.44 0.19
CA SER A 5 -13.18 16.04 0.20
C SER A 5 -14.33 15.08 -0.11
N PRO A 6 -14.08 14.02 -0.91
CA PRO A 6 -15.03 12.90 -0.99
C PRO A 6 -15.35 12.37 0.41
N PHE A 7 -16.59 11.91 0.62
CA PHE A 7 -16.97 11.33 1.93
C PHE A 7 -16.18 10.04 2.21
N ILE A 8 -16.06 9.17 1.21
CA ILE A 8 -15.19 7.98 1.27
C ILE A 8 -13.88 8.31 0.56
N LEU A 9 -12.78 8.33 1.32
CA LEU A 9 -11.44 8.59 0.83
C LEU A 9 -10.78 7.37 0.20
N ALA A 10 -11.07 6.15 0.67
CA ALA A 10 -10.69 4.91 0.01
C ALA A 10 -11.57 3.74 0.45
N GLY A 11 -11.63 2.70 -0.38
CA GLY A 11 -12.51 1.54 -0.17
C GLY A 11 -13.98 1.81 -0.55
N PRO A 12 -14.92 0.97 -0.11
CA PRO A 12 -14.72 -0.17 0.80
C PRO A 12 -13.86 -1.28 0.15
N ILE A 13 -13.01 -1.93 0.94
CA ILE A 13 -12.26 -3.12 0.55
C ILE A 13 -12.76 -4.28 1.40
N LEU A 14 -13.31 -5.31 0.78
CA LEU A 14 -13.68 -6.53 1.47
C LEU A 14 -12.39 -7.30 1.81
N ARG A 15 -12.18 -7.56 3.10
CA ARG A 15 -10.97 -8.19 3.61
C ARG A 15 -11.29 -9.62 4.00
N LYS A 16 -11.17 -9.93 5.29
CA LYS A 16 -11.38 -11.25 5.85
C LYS A 16 -12.83 -11.70 5.71
N THR A 17 -13.02 -12.89 5.17
CA THR A 17 -14.27 -13.64 5.22
C THR A 17 -14.00 -15.07 5.63
N GLY A 18 -14.82 -15.62 6.51
CA GLY A 18 -14.66 -17.00 7.00
C GLY A 18 -14.29 -17.05 8.47
N PRO A 19 -13.80 -18.21 8.95
CA PRO A 19 -13.59 -18.43 10.36
C PRO A 19 -12.57 -17.45 10.93
N LYS A 20 -12.77 -17.06 12.19
CA LYS A 20 -11.69 -16.43 12.94
C LYS A 20 -10.57 -17.44 13.14
N PRO A 21 -9.31 -17.08 12.88
CA PRO A 21 -8.18 -17.93 13.19
C PRO A 21 -8.20 -18.20 14.70
N GLY A 22 -7.97 -19.44 15.08
CA GLY A 22 -7.67 -19.75 16.46
C GLY A 22 -6.30 -19.13 16.84
N THR A 23 -6.08 -18.86 18.13
CA THR A 23 -4.86 -18.19 18.62
C THR A 23 -3.63 -19.11 18.74
N GLY A 24 -3.49 -20.10 17.85
CA GLY A 24 -2.39 -21.07 17.85
C GLY A 24 -2.49 -22.11 16.73
N PRO A 25 -1.38 -22.80 16.40
CA PRO A 25 -1.30 -23.75 15.28
C PRO A 25 -2.30 -24.92 15.38
N ASP A 26 -2.68 -25.30 16.60
CA ASP A 26 -3.61 -26.41 16.88
C ASP A 26 -4.99 -25.96 17.38
N SER A 27 -5.26 -24.65 17.39
CA SER A 27 -6.51 -24.12 17.96
C SER A 27 -7.65 -24.17 16.93
N ALA A 28 -8.78 -24.74 17.33
CA ALA A 28 -9.97 -24.81 16.52
C ALA A 28 -10.37 -23.41 16.03
N THR A 29 -10.70 -23.32 14.74
CA THR A 29 -11.19 -22.10 14.11
C THR A 29 -12.41 -21.56 14.84
N GLY A 30 -12.40 -20.26 15.15
CA GLY A 30 -13.53 -19.57 15.74
C GLY A 30 -14.69 -19.40 14.75
N PRO A 31 -15.82 -18.80 15.19
CA PRO A 31 -16.97 -18.59 14.31
C PRO A 31 -16.60 -17.71 13.11
N ASP A 32 -17.36 -17.86 12.02
CA ASP A 32 -17.20 -17.03 10.83
C ASP A 32 -17.31 -15.54 11.15
N SER A 33 -16.62 -14.73 10.37
CA SER A 33 -16.68 -13.28 10.43
C SER A 33 -16.45 -12.68 9.05
N VAL A 34 -16.91 -11.44 8.88
CA VAL A 34 -16.72 -10.67 7.66
C VAL A 34 -16.18 -9.31 8.04
N THR A 35 -15.07 -8.89 7.42
CA THR A 35 -14.41 -7.61 7.69
C THR A 35 -14.33 -6.76 6.44
N VAL A 36 -14.69 -5.50 6.58
CA VAL A 36 -14.54 -4.50 5.52
C VAL A 36 -13.67 -3.36 6.03
N TRP A 37 -12.66 -3.00 5.26
CA TRP A 37 -11.80 -1.85 5.51
C TRP A 37 -12.29 -0.63 4.73
N ILE A 38 -12.28 0.55 5.33
CA ILE A 38 -12.69 1.81 4.69
C ILE A 38 -11.98 3.03 5.32
N ALA A 39 -11.67 4.01 4.48
CA ALA A 39 -11.19 5.34 4.89
C ALA A 39 -12.22 6.42 4.55
N LEU A 40 -12.51 7.31 5.49
CA LEU A 40 -13.56 8.32 5.44
C LEU A 40 -12.98 9.70 5.74
N SER A 41 -13.64 10.75 5.22
CA SER A 41 -13.22 12.13 5.47
C SER A 41 -13.58 12.65 6.87
N LYS A 42 -14.45 11.92 7.58
CA LYS A 42 -14.99 12.30 8.89
C LYS A 42 -15.10 11.10 9.79
N GLN A 43 -15.01 11.35 11.10
CA GLN A 43 -15.29 10.34 12.09
C GLN A 43 -16.69 9.77 11.91
N GLN A 44 -16.82 8.45 11.92
CA GLN A 44 -18.09 7.73 11.89
C GLN A 44 -18.04 6.52 12.82
N ASP A 45 -19.20 6.18 13.39
CA ASP A 45 -19.47 4.81 13.79
C ASP A 45 -19.95 4.06 12.54
N VAL A 46 -19.14 3.11 12.09
CA VAL A 46 -19.41 2.34 10.87
C VAL A 46 -20.01 1.00 11.29
N LYS A 47 -21.25 0.76 10.85
CA LYS A 47 -21.95 -0.51 11.05
C LYS A 47 -21.88 -1.33 9.77
N LEU A 48 -21.37 -2.55 9.86
CA LEU A 48 -21.38 -3.55 8.79
C LEU A 48 -22.50 -4.56 9.03
N GLU A 49 -23.31 -4.78 8.01
CA GLU A 49 -24.37 -5.80 8.00
C GLU A 49 -24.24 -6.68 6.76
N VAL A 50 -24.26 -8.00 6.95
CA VAL A 50 -24.10 -8.99 5.88
C VAL A 50 -25.34 -9.86 5.77
N PHE A 51 -25.81 -10.06 4.55
CA PHE A 51 -27.03 -10.78 4.20
C PHE A 51 -26.69 -11.90 3.23
N LYS A 52 -27.40 -13.03 3.34
CA LYS A 52 -27.32 -14.10 2.34
C LYS A 52 -28.28 -13.78 1.21
N LEU A 53 -27.83 -13.95 -0.03
CA LEU A 53 -28.73 -13.82 -1.18
C LEU A 53 -29.59 -15.08 -1.30
N THR A 54 -30.88 -14.89 -1.58
CA THR A 54 -31.86 -15.97 -1.70
C THR A 54 -32.33 -16.11 -3.14
N ALA A 55 -32.73 -17.31 -3.54
CA ALA A 55 -33.32 -17.54 -4.86
C ALA A 55 -34.83 -17.25 -4.81
N ALA A 56 -35.28 -16.07 -5.24
CA ALA A 56 -36.71 -15.79 -5.48
C ALA A 56 -36.95 -14.67 -6.51
N ALA A 57 -38.10 -14.76 -7.19
CA ALA A 57 -38.28 -14.59 -8.63
C ALA A 57 -38.80 -13.23 -9.15
N SER A 58 -38.60 -12.10 -8.45
CA SER A 58 -39.11 -10.81 -8.95
C SER A 58 -38.44 -9.53 -8.45
N ASP A 59 -37.60 -9.58 -7.41
CA ASP A 59 -36.91 -8.39 -6.89
C ASP A 59 -35.47 -8.30 -7.39
N LYS A 60 -34.98 -7.07 -7.60
CA LYS A 60 -33.62 -6.82 -8.12
C LYS A 60 -32.49 -7.19 -7.15
N SER A 61 -32.78 -7.59 -5.91
CA SER A 61 -31.78 -8.05 -4.92
C SER A 61 -32.43 -8.82 -3.76
N PRO A 62 -32.89 -10.07 -3.95
CA PRO A 62 -33.51 -10.84 -2.88
C PRO A 62 -32.46 -11.25 -1.84
N VAL A 63 -32.41 -10.54 -0.72
CA VAL A 63 -31.57 -10.86 0.45
C VAL A 63 -32.43 -11.45 1.58
N THR A 64 -31.82 -12.11 2.56
CA THR A 64 -32.49 -12.46 3.82
C THR A 64 -33.08 -11.22 4.49
N ALA A 65 -34.25 -11.37 5.13
CA ALA A 65 -34.93 -10.25 5.79
C ALA A 65 -34.11 -9.62 6.94
N ASN A 66 -33.28 -10.42 7.61
CA ASN A 66 -32.38 -10.00 8.68
C ASN A 66 -30.92 -10.23 8.26
N PRO A 67 -29.97 -9.42 8.77
CA PRO A 67 -28.55 -9.67 8.57
C PRO A 67 -28.10 -10.91 9.33
N LEU A 68 -27.33 -11.77 8.66
CA LEU A 68 -26.67 -12.93 9.27
C LEU A 68 -25.46 -12.53 10.11
N PHE A 69 -24.79 -11.44 9.73
CA PHE A 69 -23.66 -10.89 10.48
C PHE A 69 -23.88 -9.41 10.70
N SER A 70 -23.52 -8.92 11.89
CA SER A 70 -23.52 -7.49 12.21
C SER A 70 -22.33 -7.13 13.10
N GLY A 71 -21.82 -5.91 12.94
CA GLY A 71 -20.79 -5.34 13.80
C GLY A 71 -20.67 -3.85 13.60
N THR A 72 -20.24 -3.13 14.62
CA THR A 72 -20.03 -1.68 14.56
C THR A 72 -18.66 -1.34 15.13
N ARG A 73 -17.94 -0.46 14.45
CA ARG A 73 -16.67 0.07 14.94
C ARG A 73 -16.51 1.54 14.58
N THR A 74 -16.03 2.32 15.54
CA THR A 74 -15.70 3.74 15.33
C THR A 74 -14.39 3.86 14.56
N THR A 75 -14.34 4.79 13.62
CA THR A 75 -13.10 5.14 12.91
C THR A 75 -12.05 5.77 13.81
N ILE A 76 -10.77 5.53 13.50
CA ILE A 76 -9.61 6.15 14.15
C ILE A 76 -9.02 7.21 13.23
N GLN A 77 -8.63 8.37 13.78
CA GLN A 77 -8.11 9.50 13.02
C GLN A 77 -6.59 9.39 12.78
N PHE A 78 -6.14 9.59 11.54
CA PHE A 78 -4.72 9.55 11.12
C PHE A 78 -4.27 10.80 10.35
N GLY A 79 -5.19 11.74 10.10
CA GLY A 79 -4.96 13.04 9.48
C GLY A 79 -6.14 13.96 9.80
N THR A 80 -6.03 15.25 9.49
CA THR A 80 -7.10 16.23 9.78
C THR A 80 -8.48 15.74 9.34
N ASN A 81 -8.57 15.20 8.13
CA ASN A 81 -9.78 14.61 7.58
C ASN A 81 -9.57 13.15 7.17
N LEU A 82 -8.66 12.40 7.79
CA LEU A 82 -8.46 10.98 7.49
C LEU A 82 -8.90 10.12 8.67
N HIS A 83 -9.99 9.37 8.48
CA HIS A 83 -10.57 8.49 9.49
C HIS A 83 -10.69 7.07 8.94
N VAL A 84 -10.00 6.10 9.53
CA VAL A 84 -9.87 4.73 8.99
C VAL A 84 -10.49 3.71 9.94
N VAL A 85 -11.11 2.66 9.39
CA VAL A 85 -11.60 1.52 10.17
C VAL A 85 -11.55 0.22 9.38
N ALA A 86 -11.18 -0.88 10.05
CA ALA A 86 -11.57 -2.23 9.66
C ALA A 86 -12.71 -2.70 10.58
N VAL A 87 -13.94 -2.73 10.06
CA VAL A 87 -15.13 -3.14 10.81
C VAL A 87 -15.41 -4.62 10.57
N THR A 88 -15.55 -5.39 11.65
CA THR A 88 -15.81 -6.84 11.61
C THR A 88 -17.23 -7.13 12.07
N ALA A 89 -18.01 -7.77 11.22
CA ALA A 89 -19.32 -8.31 11.53
C ALA A 89 -19.21 -9.75 12.03
N ASN A 90 -19.92 -10.04 13.12
CA ASN A 90 -19.98 -11.36 13.76
C ASN A 90 -21.39 -11.96 13.57
N PRO A 91 -21.55 -13.29 13.69
CA PRO A 91 -22.86 -13.93 13.52
C PRO A 91 -23.89 -13.34 14.48
N THR A 92 -25.09 -13.06 13.97
CA THR A 92 -26.24 -12.61 14.77
C THR A 92 -27.05 -13.78 15.34
N GLY A 93 -26.81 -14.99 14.84
CA GLY A 93 -27.41 -16.24 15.28
C GLY A 93 -26.45 -17.42 15.08
N SER A 94 -27.01 -18.62 14.93
CA SER A 94 -26.23 -19.85 14.72
C SER A 94 -25.86 -20.11 13.26
N GLU A 95 -26.39 -19.32 12.31
CA GLU A 95 -26.11 -19.48 10.89
C GLU A 95 -24.76 -18.85 10.53
N GLY A 96 -23.88 -19.63 9.88
CA GLY A 96 -22.58 -19.19 9.40
C GLY A 96 -22.53 -18.92 7.90
N LEU A 97 -21.32 -18.81 7.36
CA LEU A 97 -21.09 -18.76 5.91
C LEU A 97 -21.21 -20.18 5.34
N PHE A 98 -21.92 -20.31 4.23
CA PHE A 98 -22.12 -21.58 3.53
C PHE A 98 -21.25 -21.63 2.28
N PRO A 99 -20.45 -22.70 2.09
CA PRO A 99 -19.61 -22.85 0.93
C PRO A 99 -20.36 -22.63 -0.39
N GLY A 100 -19.76 -21.83 -1.28
CA GLY A 100 -20.31 -21.53 -2.60
C GLY A 100 -21.53 -20.63 -2.61
N SER A 101 -21.95 -20.08 -1.47
CA SER A 101 -23.07 -19.12 -1.40
C SER A 101 -22.63 -17.70 -1.72
N LEU A 102 -23.56 -16.90 -2.23
CA LEU A 102 -23.35 -15.48 -2.48
C LEU A 102 -23.95 -14.62 -1.35
N TYR A 103 -23.19 -13.63 -0.90
CA TYR A 103 -23.56 -12.72 0.17
C TYR A 103 -23.55 -11.29 -0.34
N SER A 104 -24.37 -10.43 0.27
CA SER A 104 -24.35 -8.99 0.07
C SER A 104 -24.09 -8.29 1.40
N TYR A 105 -23.47 -7.12 1.38
CA TYR A 105 -23.25 -6.34 2.60
C TYR A 105 -23.54 -4.86 2.42
N ASN A 106 -23.89 -4.21 3.53
CA ASN A 106 -24.03 -2.75 3.60
C ASN A 106 -23.11 -2.19 4.69
N LEU A 107 -22.54 -1.01 4.43
CA LEU A 107 -21.97 -0.16 5.47
C LEU A 107 -22.92 0.99 5.73
N SER A 108 -23.30 1.17 6.99
CA SER A 108 -24.08 2.31 7.47
C SER A 108 -23.18 3.22 8.31
N PHE A 109 -23.22 4.51 8.02
CA PHE A 109 -22.40 5.55 8.65
C PHE A 109 -23.27 6.33 9.65
N LEU A 110 -23.32 5.86 10.89
CA LEU A 110 -24.40 6.18 11.82
C LEU A 110 -24.52 7.68 12.13
N ALA A 111 -23.39 8.38 12.29
CA ALA A 111 -23.38 9.80 12.61
C ALA A 111 -23.87 10.69 11.45
N SER A 112 -23.67 10.26 10.20
CA SER A 112 -24.11 10.99 9.01
C SER A 112 -25.46 10.54 8.45
N GLY A 113 -25.97 9.38 8.88
CA GLY A 113 -27.18 8.76 8.33
C GLY A 113 -27.03 8.23 6.91
N LYS A 114 -25.81 8.18 6.37
CA LYS A 114 -25.51 7.67 5.01
C LYS A 114 -25.23 6.17 5.02
N SER A 115 -25.22 5.54 3.85
CA SER A 115 -24.84 4.15 3.66
C SER A 115 -24.27 3.88 2.26
N LEU A 116 -23.85 2.65 1.94
CA LEU A 116 -23.44 2.33 0.56
C LEU A 116 -24.59 2.32 -0.47
N LYS A 117 -25.84 2.38 -0.01
CA LYS A 117 -27.02 2.58 -0.87
C LYS A 117 -27.17 4.02 -1.37
N ASN A 118 -26.52 4.96 -0.68
CA ASN A 118 -26.58 6.38 -0.97
C ASN A 118 -25.53 6.74 -2.02
N SER A 119 -25.90 7.00 -3.27
CA SER A 119 -24.93 7.29 -4.35
C SER A 119 -24.04 8.50 -4.05
N GLU A 120 -24.50 9.45 -3.23
CA GLU A 120 -23.76 10.65 -2.83
C GLU A 120 -22.56 10.37 -1.90
N VAL A 121 -22.38 9.15 -1.40
CA VAL A 121 -21.13 8.79 -0.68
C VAL A 121 -19.96 8.56 -1.64
N PHE A 122 -20.24 8.42 -2.94
CA PHE A 122 -19.28 8.22 -4.03
C PHE A 122 -19.16 9.44 -4.94
N SER A 123 -19.52 10.63 -4.46
CA SER A 123 -19.32 11.89 -5.18
C SER A 123 -18.31 12.78 -4.46
N SER A 124 -17.73 13.72 -5.22
CA SER A 124 -16.92 14.81 -4.67
C SER A 124 -17.37 16.15 -5.27
N ALA A 125 -17.02 17.25 -4.59
CA ALA A 125 -17.35 18.60 -5.07
C ALA A 125 -16.70 18.92 -6.43
N SER A 126 -15.55 18.30 -6.72
CA SER A 126 -14.80 18.44 -7.96
C SER A 126 -15.18 17.42 -9.04
N ASN A 127 -15.93 16.37 -8.70
CA ASN A 127 -16.26 15.28 -9.61
C ASN A 127 -17.66 14.72 -9.30
N THR A 128 -18.68 15.36 -9.86
CA THR A 128 -20.10 15.04 -9.68
C THR A 128 -20.66 14.09 -10.76
N GLY A 129 -19.83 13.69 -11.71
CA GLY A 129 -20.25 13.03 -12.97
C GLY A 129 -20.03 11.51 -13.05
N ASN A 130 -19.47 10.86 -12.02
CA ASN A 130 -19.25 9.41 -12.02
C ASN A 130 -20.56 8.66 -11.76
N VAL A 131 -21.43 8.65 -12.77
CA VAL A 131 -22.56 7.71 -12.86
C VAL A 131 -21.98 6.31 -13.01
N PRO A 132 -22.55 5.27 -12.38
CA PRO A 132 -22.18 3.90 -12.67
C PRO A 132 -22.23 3.69 -14.19
N ALA A 133 -21.10 3.34 -14.81
CA ALA A 133 -21.05 2.99 -16.23
C ALA A 133 -22.14 1.95 -16.60
N PRO A 134 -22.57 1.90 -17.87
CA PRO A 134 -23.66 1.03 -18.30
C PRO A 134 -23.45 -0.43 -17.90
N GLY A 135 -24.43 -1.01 -17.19
CA GLY A 135 -24.40 -2.40 -16.70
C GLY A 135 -23.96 -2.57 -15.24
N HIS A 136 -23.45 -1.53 -14.58
CA HIS A 136 -23.15 -1.58 -13.15
C HIS A 136 -24.43 -1.42 -12.31
N GLY A 137 -24.40 -1.88 -11.05
CA GLY A 137 -25.57 -1.81 -10.17
C GLY A 137 -25.95 -0.37 -9.81
N THR A 138 -26.94 -0.17 -8.92
CA THR A 138 -27.36 1.18 -8.53
C THR A 138 -26.31 1.92 -7.68
N SER A 139 -25.36 1.20 -7.07
CA SER A 139 -24.22 1.76 -6.34
C SER A 139 -22.95 1.76 -7.20
N TYR A 140 -22.07 2.75 -7.02
CA TYR A 140 -20.79 2.89 -7.74
C TYR A 140 -19.88 1.65 -7.62
N VAL A 141 -20.03 0.93 -6.50
CA VAL A 141 -19.23 -0.24 -6.14
C VAL A 141 -20.03 -1.54 -6.19
N SER A 142 -21.18 -1.59 -6.87
CA SER A 142 -21.96 -2.83 -7.05
C SER A 142 -22.05 -3.26 -8.52
N TYR A 143 -22.37 -4.53 -8.73
CA TYR A 143 -22.60 -5.11 -10.06
C TYR A 143 -24.07 -5.45 -10.22
N ALA A 144 -24.66 -5.10 -11.36
CA ALA A 144 -26.04 -5.49 -11.65
C ALA A 144 -26.18 -7.03 -11.61
N PRO A 145 -27.33 -7.55 -11.13
CA PRO A 145 -28.54 -6.82 -10.76
C PRO A 145 -28.51 -6.19 -9.36
N TYR A 146 -27.41 -6.32 -8.61
CA TYR A 146 -27.36 -5.98 -7.19
C TYR A 146 -27.17 -4.49 -6.91
N ASP A 147 -27.89 -4.00 -5.90
CA ASP A 147 -27.80 -2.60 -5.43
C ASP A 147 -26.65 -2.35 -4.46
N LEU A 148 -26.10 -3.42 -3.89
CA LEU A 148 -25.01 -3.40 -2.91
C LEU A 148 -23.87 -4.31 -3.36
N PRO A 149 -22.65 -4.12 -2.83
CA PRO A 149 -21.57 -5.07 -3.04
C PRO A 149 -21.96 -6.49 -2.63
N THR A 150 -21.41 -7.45 -3.37
CA THR A 150 -21.64 -8.88 -3.18
C THR A 150 -20.34 -9.66 -3.30
N PHE A 151 -20.22 -10.76 -2.57
CA PHE A 151 -19.07 -11.65 -2.63
C PHE A 151 -19.49 -13.12 -2.55
N ALA A 152 -18.71 -14.00 -3.18
CA ALA A 152 -18.91 -15.44 -3.14
C ALA A 152 -18.02 -16.05 -2.07
N TYR A 153 -18.59 -16.90 -1.21
CA TYR A 153 -17.82 -17.61 -0.20
C TYR A 153 -17.19 -18.88 -0.78
N ASP A 154 -16.00 -19.23 -0.29
CA ASP A 154 -15.20 -20.38 -0.73
C ASP A 154 -16.05 -21.67 -0.85
N PRO A 155 -16.14 -22.29 -2.04
CA PRO A 155 -16.97 -23.47 -2.29
C PRO A 155 -16.30 -24.81 -1.95
N GLY A 156 -15.04 -24.80 -1.51
CA GLY A 156 -14.19 -25.98 -1.46
C GLY A 156 -13.27 -26.09 -2.68
N LEU A 157 -12.26 -26.95 -2.60
CA LEU A 157 -11.08 -26.92 -3.47
C LEU A 157 -11.43 -27.18 -4.95
N LYS A 158 -12.43 -28.02 -5.21
CA LYS A 158 -12.85 -28.40 -6.57
C LYS A 158 -13.31 -27.22 -7.42
N ASP A 159 -14.04 -26.28 -6.81
CA ASP A 159 -14.67 -25.15 -7.49
C ASP A 159 -14.04 -23.81 -7.09
N LEU A 160 -12.97 -23.84 -6.29
CA LEU A 160 -12.24 -22.67 -5.83
C LEU A 160 -11.63 -21.91 -7.02
N ARG A 161 -11.73 -20.59 -6.95
CA ARG A 161 -11.20 -19.67 -7.96
C ARG A 161 -10.46 -18.56 -7.26
N LEU A 162 -9.15 -18.53 -7.43
CA LEU A 162 -8.24 -17.55 -6.86
C LEU A 162 -7.81 -16.57 -7.95
N PHE A 163 -7.82 -15.28 -7.64
CA PHE A 163 -7.06 -14.30 -8.38
C PHE A 163 -5.80 -13.98 -7.60
N HIS A 164 -4.70 -13.79 -8.31
CA HIS A 164 -3.41 -13.43 -7.73
C HIS A 164 -2.83 -12.24 -8.51
N GLY A 165 -2.29 -11.27 -7.79
CA GLY A 165 -1.63 -10.11 -8.40
C GLY A 165 -0.63 -9.45 -7.46
N SER A 166 0.20 -8.59 -8.03
CA SER A 166 1.20 -7.75 -7.35
C SER A 166 1.54 -6.56 -8.28
N CYS A 167 2.48 -5.71 -7.88
CA CYS A 167 3.14 -4.70 -8.72
C CYS A 167 2.20 -3.63 -9.30
N ARG A 168 1.47 -2.91 -8.45
CA ARG A 168 0.52 -1.85 -8.84
C ARG A 168 1.18 -0.47 -8.97
N LYS A 169 2.17 -0.36 -9.84
CA LYS A 169 2.87 0.91 -10.13
C LYS A 169 2.04 1.84 -11.01
N PHE A 170 1.78 3.07 -10.57
CA PHE A 170 0.82 3.97 -11.24
C PHE A 170 1.29 4.45 -12.61
N HIS A 171 2.61 4.59 -12.78
CA HIS A 171 3.26 5.06 -14.00
C HIS A 171 3.91 3.94 -14.81
N ALA A 172 3.59 2.67 -14.53
CA ALA A 172 4.02 1.54 -15.36
C ALA A 172 3.27 1.50 -16.70
N ASP A 173 3.90 0.86 -17.70
CA ASP A 173 3.27 0.63 -18.99
C ASP A 173 2.08 -0.34 -18.84
N GLY A 174 1.03 -0.10 -19.62
CA GLY A 174 -0.19 -0.89 -19.61
C GLY A 174 -1.28 -0.38 -18.67
N VAL A 175 -2.18 -1.31 -18.32
CA VAL A 175 -3.42 -1.04 -17.58
C VAL A 175 -3.41 -1.84 -16.28
N ASP A 176 -3.96 -1.27 -15.20
CA ASP A 176 -4.09 -2.00 -13.93
C ASP A 176 -4.92 -3.28 -14.13
N MET A 177 -4.33 -4.42 -13.80
CA MET A 177 -4.95 -5.72 -13.99
C MET A 177 -6.14 -5.97 -13.05
N LEU A 178 -6.33 -5.18 -12.00
CA LEU A 178 -7.57 -5.21 -11.22
C LEU A 178 -8.80 -4.85 -12.06
N GLN A 179 -8.65 -4.15 -13.19
CA GLN A 179 -9.76 -3.95 -14.12
C GLN A 179 -10.25 -5.27 -14.74
N ARG A 180 -9.36 -6.26 -14.92
CA ARG A 180 -9.73 -7.56 -15.48
C ARG A 180 -10.48 -8.39 -14.47
N LEU A 181 -10.15 -8.25 -13.19
CA LEU A 181 -10.94 -8.82 -12.10
C LEU A 181 -12.34 -8.20 -12.06
N ASP A 182 -12.45 -6.88 -12.25
CA ASP A 182 -13.74 -6.19 -12.36
C ASP A 182 -14.59 -6.74 -13.52
N ASP A 183 -14.01 -6.82 -14.74
CA ASP A 183 -14.69 -7.38 -15.91
C ASP A 183 -15.11 -8.84 -15.66
N PHE A 184 -14.25 -9.65 -15.02
CA PHE A 184 -14.54 -11.05 -14.72
C PHE A 184 -15.70 -11.21 -13.72
N ILE A 185 -15.74 -10.39 -12.66
CA ILE A 185 -16.84 -10.37 -11.69
C ILE A 185 -18.12 -9.90 -12.37
N PHE A 186 -18.06 -8.84 -13.18
CA PHE A 186 -19.19 -8.27 -13.90
C PHE A 186 -19.90 -9.31 -14.76
N GLU A 187 -19.16 -10.05 -15.61
CA GLU A 187 -19.70 -11.09 -16.49
C GLU A 187 -20.43 -12.21 -15.74
N ARG A 188 -20.14 -12.38 -14.45
CA ARG A 188 -20.59 -13.50 -13.60
C ARG A 188 -21.51 -13.06 -12.47
N ALA A 189 -21.80 -11.77 -12.35
CA ALA A 189 -22.58 -11.21 -11.26
C ALA A 189 -24.01 -11.80 -11.23
N ALA A 190 -24.68 -11.92 -12.38
CA ALA A 190 -26.04 -12.44 -12.47
C ALA A 190 -26.16 -13.98 -12.39
N GLY A 191 -25.05 -14.73 -12.46
CA GLY A 191 -25.06 -16.19 -12.64
C GLY A 191 -25.25 -17.03 -11.36
N GLY A 192 -25.53 -16.42 -10.20
CA GLY A 192 -25.39 -17.06 -8.88
C GLY A 192 -26.68 -17.47 -8.15
N GLY A 193 -27.85 -17.47 -8.80
CA GLY A 193 -29.16 -17.67 -8.14
C GLY A 193 -29.70 -19.11 -8.05
N GLY A 194 -28.94 -20.12 -8.45
CA GLY A 194 -29.37 -21.54 -8.48
C GLY A 194 -28.53 -22.44 -7.56
N ALA A 195 -29.00 -23.67 -7.32
CA ALA A 195 -28.33 -24.69 -6.50
C ALA A 195 -27.06 -25.29 -7.16
N GLY A 196 -26.08 -24.44 -7.52
CA GLY A 196 -24.80 -24.81 -8.11
C GLY A 196 -23.71 -23.78 -7.82
N SER A 197 -22.43 -24.12 -8.06
CA SER A 197 -21.28 -23.27 -7.75
C SER A 197 -21.43 -21.87 -8.38
N VAL A 198 -21.25 -20.81 -7.59
CA VAL A 198 -21.20 -19.45 -8.13
C VAL A 198 -19.97 -19.32 -9.04
N PRO A 199 -20.11 -18.89 -10.30
CA PRO A 199 -18.99 -18.84 -11.25
C PRO A 199 -17.94 -17.76 -10.94
N ARG A 200 -18.10 -17.00 -9.86
CA ARG A 200 -17.26 -15.85 -9.46
C ARG A 200 -15.92 -16.28 -8.85
N PRO A 201 -14.94 -15.37 -8.81
CA PRO A 201 -13.74 -15.55 -8.02
C PRO A 201 -14.07 -15.41 -6.52
N HIS A 202 -13.36 -16.17 -5.69
CA HIS A 202 -13.65 -16.32 -4.26
C HIS A 202 -12.64 -15.57 -3.39
N VAL A 203 -11.39 -15.46 -3.83
CA VAL A 203 -10.33 -14.78 -3.10
C VAL A 203 -9.40 -14.06 -4.07
N LEU A 204 -9.00 -12.83 -3.71
CA LEU A 204 -7.90 -12.09 -4.32
C LEU A 204 -6.70 -12.10 -3.37
N LEU A 205 -5.58 -12.62 -3.86
CA LEU A 205 -4.28 -12.60 -3.19
C LEU A 205 -3.42 -11.51 -3.84
N MET A 206 -3.05 -10.50 -3.06
CA MET A 206 -2.20 -9.39 -3.48
C MET A 206 -0.84 -9.50 -2.79
N THR A 207 0.14 -10.09 -3.45
CA THR A 207 1.37 -10.61 -2.81
C THR A 207 2.52 -9.61 -2.77
N GLY A 208 2.23 -8.32 -2.82
CA GLY A 208 3.25 -7.27 -2.69
C GLY A 208 3.06 -6.11 -3.64
N ASP A 209 3.84 -5.04 -3.45
CA ASP A 209 3.87 -3.84 -4.27
C ASP A 209 2.48 -3.23 -4.51
N GLN A 210 1.73 -3.01 -3.42
CA GLN A 210 0.44 -2.33 -3.53
C GLN A 210 0.61 -0.84 -3.84
N ILE A 211 1.74 -0.29 -3.39
CA ILE A 211 2.26 1.04 -3.69
C ILE A 211 3.77 0.93 -3.96
N TYR A 212 4.35 1.99 -4.52
CA TYR A 212 5.80 2.14 -4.66
C TYR A 212 6.23 3.36 -3.83
N GLY A 213 7.11 3.14 -2.87
CA GLY A 213 7.66 4.14 -1.96
C GLY A 213 8.93 4.80 -2.46
N ASP A 214 9.64 4.13 -3.35
CA ASP A 214 11.02 4.43 -3.78
C ASP A 214 11.15 4.76 -5.27
N ASP A 215 10.16 4.37 -6.07
CA ASP A 215 10.02 4.76 -7.47
C ASP A 215 8.67 5.44 -7.70
N VAL A 216 8.65 6.77 -7.55
CA VAL A 216 7.46 7.59 -7.72
C VAL A 216 7.68 8.61 -8.84
N ALA A 217 6.77 8.60 -9.83
CA ALA A 217 6.76 9.62 -10.87
C ALA A 217 6.45 11.00 -10.28
N ASP A 218 7.16 12.02 -10.74
CA ASP A 218 7.01 13.39 -10.23
C ASP A 218 5.56 13.89 -10.37
N CYS A 219 4.87 13.54 -11.46
CA CYS A 219 3.47 13.92 -11.66
C CYS A 219 2.52 13.32 -10.61
N VAL A 220 2.83 12.13 -10.08
CA VAL A 220 2.07 11.50 -8.98
C VAL A 220 2.42 12.16 -7.65
N LEU A 221 3.71 12.42 -7.42
CA LEU A 221 4.17 13.09 -6.21
C LEU A 221 3.61 14.51 -6.09
N GLU A 222 3.49 15.25 -7.20
CA GLU A 222 2.83 16.55 -7.25
C GLU A 222 1.36 16.47 -6.81
N VAL A 223 0.64 15.41 -7.20
CA VAL A 223 -0.74 15.20 -6.75
C VAL A 223 -0.78 14.92 -5.25
N ILE A 224 0.08 14.00 -4.78
CA ILE A 224 0.18 13.64 -3.35
C ILE A 224 0.45 14.90 -2.52
N ARG A 225 1.45 15.70 -2.89
CA ARG A 225 1.87 16.91 -2.14
C ARG A 225 1.01 18.15 -2.40
N GLY A 226 0.13 18.09 -3.40
CA GLY A 226 -0.72 19.19 -3.80
C GLY A 226 -1.94 19.36 -2.90
N GLU A 227 -3.05 19.75 -3.52
CA GLU A 227 -4.32 19.99 -2.82
C GLU A 227 -4.82 18.75 -2.07
N THR A 228 -4.56 17.55 -2.58
CA THR A 228 -4.98 16.27 -1.99
C THR A 228 -4.41 16.10 -0.58
N SER A 229 -3.12 16.36 -0.34
CA SER A 229 -2.56 16.29 1.02
C SER A 229 -3.13 17.37 1.92
N GLY A 230 -3.23 18.61 1.44
CA GLY A 230 -3.79 19.72 2.23
C GLY A 230 -5.21 19.44 2.72
N MET A 231 -6.01 18.81 1.85
CA MET A 231 -7.39 18.41 2.12
C MET A 231 -7.50 17.26 3.13
N ILE A 232 -6.63 16.25 3.05
CA ILE A 232 -6.73 15.02 3.84
C ILE A 232 -5.99 15.15 5.18
N PHE A 233 -4.78 15.71 5.17
CA PHE A 233 -3.88 15.77 6.31
C PHE A 233 -3.72 17.16 6.91
N GLY A 234 -4.22 18.20 6.23
CA GLY A 234 -4.11 19.60 6.64
C GLY A 234 -3.01 20.37 5.89
N PRO A 235 -3.06 21.71 5.87
CA PRO A 235 -2.22 22.57 5.02
C PRO A 235 -0.71 22.52 5.35
N ASP A 236 -0.34 22.11 6.57
CA ASP A 236 1.04 22.02 7.05
C ASP A 236 1.47 20.60 7.37
N ALA A 237 0.75 19.58 6.89
CA ALA A 237 0.98 18.19 7.28
C ALA A 237 2.43 17.73 7.00
N ILE A 238 2.89 17.97 5.76
CA ILE A 238 4.24 17.63 5.29
C ILE A 238 5.30 18.60 5.85
N LYS A 239 4.92 19.82 6.24
CA LYS A 239 5.88 20.82 6.72
C LYS A 239 6.24 20.58 8.18
N GLY A 240 7.53 20.37 8.44
CA GLY A 240 8.07 20.44 9.80
C GLY A 240 7.87 19.20 10.67
N ARG A 241 7.04 18.21 10.27
CA ARG A 241 6.78 16.99 11.05
C ARG A 241 8.06 16.23 11.39
N ASP A 242 8.93 16.06 10.40
CA ASP A 242 10.17 15.30 10.52
C ASP A 242 11.42 16.18 10.36
N ALA A 243 11.26 17.51 10.41
CA ALA A 243 12.34 18.47 10.18
C ALA A 243 13.53 18.30 11.14
N GLU A 244 13.27 17.81 12.35
CA GLU A 244 14.32 17.46 13.32
C GLU A 244 15.19 16.30 12.80
N CYS A 245 14.61 15.30 12.14
CA CYS A 245 15.35 14.19 11.54
C CYS A 245 16.20 14.64 10.35
N PHE A 246 15.68 15.56 9.52
CA PHE A 246 16.44 16.15 8.41
C PHE A 246 17.60 17.03 8.91
N SER A 247 17.36 17.85 9.93
CA SER A 247 18.39 18.74 10.47
C SER A 247 19.49 17.96 11.19
N ALA A 248 19.16 16.91 11.94
CA ALA A 248 20.14 16.03 12.58
C ALA A 248 21.14 15.43 11.57
N ASP A 249 20.65 14.94 10.42
CA ASP A 249 21.52 14.33 9.40
C ASP A 249 22.38 15.38 8.65
N SER A 250 21.87 16.61 8.50
CA SER A 250 22.62 17.72 7.89
C SER A 250 23.83 18.18 8.72
N THR A 251 23.81 17.98 10.05
CA THR A 251 24.91 18.39 10.94
C THR A 251 26.12 17.44 10.92
N LEU A 252 25.94 16.19 10.50
CA LEU A 252 27.03 15.21 10.32
C LEU A 252 27.92 15.54 9.11
N ARG A 253 27.42 16.30 8.12
CA ARG A 253 28.18 16.73 6.94
C ARG A 253 29.25 17.81 7.20
N ARG A 254 29.31 18.42 8.39
CA ARG A 254 30.29 19.49 8.70
C ARG A 254 31.69 19.00 9.15
N LYS A 255 31.94 17.70 9.28
CA LYS A 255 33.21 17.18 9.83
C LYS A 255 34.33 16.93 8.81
N ASN A 256 34.05 16.86 7.51
CA ASN A 256 35.09 16.74 6.47
C ASN A 256 35.10 18.02 5.62
N GLY A 257 36.20 18.76 5.69
CA GLY A 257 36.36 20.15 5.23
C GLY A 257 36.26 20.43 3.73
N ASP A 258 35.47 19.67 2.97
CA ASP A 258 35.21 19.95 1.57
C ASP A 258 34.01 20.89 1.40
N LYS A 259 34.26 22.05 0.81
CA LYS A 259 33.24 23.03 0.44
C LYS A 259 32.35 22.46 -0.67
N VAL A 260 31.24 21.85 -0.32
CA VAL A 260 30.15 21.56 -1.25
C VAL A 260 29.06 22.62 -1.07
N SER A 261 28.73 23.32 -2.15
CA SER A 261 27.73 24.40 -2.17
C SER A 261 26.34 23.87 -1.78
N GLU A 262 25.70 24.55 -0.83
CA GLU A 262 24.29 24.37 -0.47
C GLU A 262 23.38 24.33 -1.70
N ARG A 263 22.86 23.14 -2.02
CA ARG A 263 21.69 22.97 -2.90
C ARG A 263 20.61 22.05 -2.32
N THR A 264 20.69 21.72 -1.04
CA THR A 264 19.53 21.28 -0.27
C THR A 264 18.83 22.53 0.26
N THR A 265 17.57 22.72 -0.16
CA THR A 265 16.67 23.82 0.27
C THR A 265 17.14 25.26 -0.03
N LYS A 266 17.02 25.70 -1.30
CA LYS A 266 16.74 27.11 -1.59
C LYS A 266 15.31 27.27 -2.08
N VAL A 267 14.40 27.49 -1.14
CA VAL A 267 13.28 28.42 -1.34
C VAL A 267 13.94 29.76 -1.66
N PHE A 268 13.86 30.29 -2.88
CA PHE A 268 13.91 31.73 -3.19
C PHE A 268 13.62 32.01 -4.67
N ALA A 269 12.95 33.14 -4.87
CA ALA A 269 12.52 33.73 -6.13
C ALA A 269 13.63 33.82 -7.19
N SER A 270 13.21 33.70 -8.45
CA SER A 270 14.02 33.88 -9.64
C SER A 270 14.46 35.33 -9.83
N ASP A 271 15.72 35.53 -10.21
CA ASP A 271 16.12 36.57 -11.16
C ASP A 271 17.17 36.00 -12.13
N GLY A 272 16.79 35.97 -13.41
CA GLY A 272 17.57 36.47 -14.54
C GLY A 272 18.91 35.81 -14.96
N THR A 273 18.83 35.12 -16.12
CA THR A 273 19.78 35.12 -17.26
C THR A 273 20.99 34.16 -17.29
N GLY A 274 21.14 33.45 -18.42
CA GLY A 274 22.36 32.74 -18.83
C GLY A 274 22.13 31.61 -19.85
N SER A 275 22.75 31.69 -21.03
CA SER A 275 22.42 30.98 -22.28
C SER A 275 23.46 29.89 -22.70
N ALA A 276 23.01 28.94 -23.54
CA ALA A 276 23.74 28.17 -24.60
C ALA A 276 24.72 27.04 -24.16
N ALA A 277 25.00 25.95 -24.91
CA ALA A 277 24.52 25.33 -26.16
C ALA A 277 25.27 23.99 -26.41
N GLY A 278 24.72 23.13 -27.31
CA GLY A 278 25.41 22.03 -28.04
C GLY A 278 25.28 20.63 -27.42
N GLY A 279 25.11 19.50 -28.11
CA GLY A 279 25.06 19.11 -29.52
C GLY A 279 25.05 17.56 -29.58
N THR A 280 24.22 16.99 -30.46
CA THR A 280 23.93 15.56 -30.81
C THR A 280 25.18 14.68 -31.11
N PRO A 281 25.13 13.30 -31.20
CA PRO A 281 24.09 12.53 -31.90
C PRO A 281 23.72 11.10 -31.44
N SER A 282 22.65 10.67 -32.10
CA SER A 282 21.85 9.44 -32.08
C SER A 282 22.52 8.16 -32.56
N CYS A 283 22.00 7.02 -32.08
CA CYS A 283 21.77 5.81 -32.88
C CYS A 283 20.78 4.90 -32.16
N PHE A 284 19.58 4.71 -32.70
CA PHE A 284 18.88 3.43 -32.94
C PHE A 284 17.44 3.68 -33.44
N ASP A 285 17.06 2.85 -34.41
CA ASP A 285 15.99 2.99 -35.42
C ASP A 285 14.55 2.74 -34.87
N PRO A 286 13.61 3.71 -34.96
CA PRO A 286 12.23 3.57 -34.52
C PRO A 286 11.33 3.14 -35.70
N GLY A 287 11.44 1.87 -36.08
CA GLY A 287 10.79 1.36 -37.27
C GLY A 287 9.81 0.21 -37.05
N LEU A 288 9.07 0.12 -35.93
CA LEU A 288 7.97 -0.88 -35.81
C LEU A 288 6.97 -0.70 -34.64
N ARG A 289 6.67 0.53 -34.17
CA ARG A 289 5.74 0.72 -33.03
C ARG A 289 4.46 1.53 -33.28
N ASP A 290 4.30 2.18 -34.42
CA ASP A 290 3.14 3.05 -34.66
C ASP A 290 2.17 2.46 -35.68
N LYS A 291 1.28 1.55 -35.25
CA LYS A 291 0.05 1.23 -36.02
C LYS A 291 -1.21 0.88 -35.21
N LEU A 292 -1.23 1.05 -33.89
CA LEU A 292 -2.50 1.12 -33.15
C LEU A 292 -2.47 2.38 -32.28
N VAL A 293 -3.60 3.09 -32.18
CA VAL A 293 -3.88 4.25 -31.29
C VAL A 293 -3.96 5.64 -31.96
N ILE A 294 -3.85 5.77 -33.29
CA ILE A 294 -4.19 7.05 -33.98
C ILE A 294 -5.31 6.83 -34.98
N GLU A 295 -6.56 6.74 -34.51
CA GLU A 295 -7.72 6.97 -35.39
C GLU A 295 -9.02 7.40 -34.68
N GLN A 296 -8.96 8.05 -33.50
CA GLN A 296 -10.21 8.37 -32.78
C GLN A 296 -10.32 9.75 -32.13
N LEU A 297 -9.42 10.69 -32.42
CA LEU A 297 -9.52 12.05 -31.87
C LEU A 297 -9.43 13.09 -32.98
N GLY A 298 -10.49 13.13 -33.79
CA GLY A 298 -10.81 14.34 -34.55
C GLY A 298 -11.35 15.38 -33.58
N MET A 299 -10.64 16.49 -33.40
CA MET A 299 -11.20 17.83 -33.55
C MET A 299 -10.17 18.93 -33.23
N THR A 300 -10.30 19.96 -34.04
CA THR A 300 -9.45 21.14 -34.21
C THR A 300 -9.87 22.31 -33.32
N SER A 301 -8.87 23.12 -32.97
CA SER A 301 -8.88 24.58 -32.77
C SER A 301 -9.65 25.23 -31.61
N GLY A 302 -8.88 25.84 -30.70
CA GLY A 302 -8.96 27.27 -30.36
C GLY A 302 -9.68 27.65 -29.06
N LEU A 303 -8.93 27.96 -28.00
CA LEU A 303 -9.39 28.72 -26.83
C LEU A 303 -8.25 29.61 -26.25
N PRO A 304 -8.57 30.72 -25.53
CA PRO A 304 -7.74 31.92 -25.37
C PRO A 304 -6.93 32.01 -24.05
N ASP A 305 -6.05 33.02 -24.00
CA ASP A 305 -4.91 33.27 -23.10
C ASP A 305 -5.15 33.49 -21.57
N GLU A 306 -6.17 32.92 -20.92
CA GLU A 306 -6.45 33.22 -19.49
C GLU A 306 -6.30 32.07 -18.48
N LEU A 307 -5.53 31.01 -18.77
CA LEU A 307 -5.22 29.93 -17.80
C LEU A 307 -3.72 29.77 -17.51
N ARG A 308 -3.02 30.87 -17.16
CA ARG A 308 -1.58 30.84 -16.88
C ARG A 308 -1.16 31.10 -15.43
N ALA A 309 -2.08 31.05 -14.47
CA ALA A 309 -1.76 31.33 -13.06
C ALA A 309 -2.24 30.24 -12.11
N CYS A 310 -1.56 29.08 -12.11
CA CYS A 310 -1.50 28.12 -10.98
C CYS A 310 -0.39 27.10 -11.28
N CYS A 311 0.87 27.54 -11.24
CA CYS A 311 2.04 26.64 -11.24
C CYS A 311 2.96 27.08 -10.11
N PHE A 312 2.73 26.54 -8.91
CA PHE A 312 3.74 26.58 -7.86
C PHE A 312 4.81 25.55 -8.23
N SER A 313 6.05 26.00 -8.39
CA SER A 313 7.20 25.15 -8.67
C SER A 313 7.48 24.26 -7.47
N ILE A 314 7.02 23.01 -7.52
CA ILE A 314 7.37 21.96 -6.55
C ILE A 314 8.58 21.23 -7.13
N GLY A 315 9.75 21.42 -6.53
CA GLY A 315 10.95 20.69 -6.93
C GLY A 315 10.91 19.22 -6.45
N PRO A 316 11.55 18.29 -7.19
CA PRO A 316 11.68 16.91 -6.73
C PRO A 316 12.48 16.85 -5.42
N THR A 317 12.11 15.99 -4.48
CA THR A 317 13.00 15.67 -3.36
C THR A 317 14.03 14.67 -3.85
N THR A 318 15.06 15.18 -4.53
CA THR A 318 16.24 14.37 -4.79
C THR A 318 17.05 14.30 -3.52
N LEU A 319 17.07 13.14 -2.86
CA LEU A 319 18.14 12.83 -1.90
C LEU A 319 19.41 12.64 -2.72
N ASP A 320 20.29 13.65 -2.68
CA ASP A 320 21.51 13.68 -3.48
C ASP A 320 22.52 12.64 -2.96
N SER A 321 22.81 11.65 -3.80
CA SER A 321 23.72 10.51 -3.56
C SER A 321 25.21 10.89 -3.54
N GLY A 322 25.53 12.13 -3.19
CA GLY A 322 26.90 12.57 -2.95
C GLY A 322 27.39 12.00 -1.63
N THR A 323 28.22 10.94 -1.73
CA THR A 323 28.95 10.19 -0.69
C THR A 323 28.18 9.09 0.05
N GLY A 324 28.26 7.86 -0.49
CA GLY A 324 28.42 6.62 0.31
C GLY A 324 27.29 6.20 1.26
N GLY A 325 26.05 6.59 1.00
CA GLY A 325 24.90 6.13 1.79
C GLY A 325 23.64 6.40 1.01
N ALA A 326 23.31 5.50 0.10
CA ALA A 326 22.13 5.63 -0.73
C ALA A 326 20.95 4.90 -0.07
N LEU A 327 19.80 5.58 0.01
CA LEU A 327 18.51 4.94 0.30
C LEU A 327 17.97 4.15 -0.91
N THR A 328 18.70 4.21 -2.03
CA THR A 328 18.54 3.42 -3.25
C THR A 328 19.91 2.86 -3.62
N GLY A 329 20.12 1.56 -3.47
CA GLY A 329 21.30 0.83 -3.91
C GLY A 329 21.52 1.09 -5.38
N ALA A 330 22.53 1.89 -5.70
CA ALA A 330 22.94 2.12 -7.07
C ALA A 330 23.63 0.85 -7.58
N HIS A 331 22.86 -0.11 -8.09
CA HIS A 331 23.42 -1.07 -9.04
C HIS A 331 23.73 -0.32 -10.34
N SER A 332 25.00 -0.39 -10.71
CA SER A 332 25.69 0.41 -11.71
C SER A 332 25.33 0.02 -13.16
N ASP A 333 24.07 0.17 -13.56
CA ASP A 333 23.65 -0.03 -14.96
C ASP A 333 23.00 1.24 -15.53
N GLY A 334 23.86 2.10 -16.11
CA GLY A 334 23.46 3.23 -16.96
C GLY A 334 22.96 4.48 -16.22
N PRO A 335 22.67 5.58 -16.96
CA PRO A 335 22.08 6.77 -16.37
C PRO A 335 20.62 6.49 -16.02
N ALA A 336 20.40 5.82 -14.90
CA ALA A 336 19.08 5.69 -14.29
C ALA A 336 18.55 7.11 -14.03
N THR A 337 17.42 7.44 -14.65
CA THR A 337 16.68 8.66 -14.34
C THR A 337 16.32 8.60 -12.85
N ARG A 338 16.84 9.54 -12.05
CA ARG A 338 16.62 9.58 -10.59
C ARG A 338 15.11 9.57 -10.32
N LYS A 339 14.60 8.58 -9.60
CA LYS A 339 13.18 8.47 -9.20
C LYS A 339 12.97 9.09 -7.83
N SER A 340 11.77 9.63 -7.59
CA SER A 340 11.42 10.25 -6.31
C SER A 340 11.01 9.21 -5.27
N HIS A 341 11.36 9.45 -4.00
CA HIS A 341 11.04 8.57 -2.86
C HIS A 341 10.07 9.29 -1.90
N LEU A 342 9.07 8.56 -1.37
CA LEU A 342 8.16 8.99 -0.32
C LEU A 342 8.90 9.02 1.03
N VAL A 343 8.64 10.01 1.87
CA VAL A 343 9.37 10.19 3.14
C VAL A 343 8.40 10.30 4.31
N HIS A 344 7.35 11.09 4.16
CA HIS A 344 6.38 11.36 5.21
C HIS A 344 5.24 10.36 5.20
N PHE A 345 4.64 10.10 6.38
CA PHE A 345 3.45 9.25 6.49
C PHE A 345 2.34 9.68 5.52
N GLU A 346 2.13 10.99 5.35
CA GLU A 346 1.14 11.56 4.43
C GLU A 346 1.38 11.19 2.98
N GLU A 347 2.63 10.98 2.60
CA GLU A 347 3.01 10.62 1.24
C GLU A 347 2.71 9.14 0.99
N PHE A 348 3.12 8.26 1.92
CA PHE A 348 2.76 6.83 1.87
C PHE A 348 1.24 6.63 1.91
N ALA A 349 0.56 7.28 2.86
CA ALA A 349 -0.90 7.23 2.97
C ALA A 349 -1.58 7.84 1.73
N GLY A 350 -1.06 8.95 1.20
CA GLY A 350 -1.54 9.57 -0.03
C GLY A 350 -1.44 8.63 -1.24
N MET A 351 -0.36 7.86 -1.34
CA MET A 351 -0.17 6.86 -2.38
C MET A 351 -1.25 5.75 -2.30
N TYR A 352 -1.51 5.18 -1.11
CA TYR A 352 -2.60 4.21 -0.95
C TYR A 352 -3.98 4.80 -1.30
N LEU A 353 -4.27 6.02 -0.83
CA LEU A 353 -5.55 6.67 -1.05
C LEU A 353 -5.79 6.94 -2.55
N LEU A 354 -4.80 7.44 -3.28
CA LEU A 354 -4.86 7.64 -4.74
C LEU A 354 -4.96 6.31 -5.50
N GLY A 355 -4.29 5.26 -5.01
CA GLY A 355 -4.31 3.93 -5.62
C GLY A 355 -5.62 3.17 -5.47
N TRP A 356 -6.52 3.63 -4.59
CA TRP A 356 -7.81 2.99 -4.29
C TRP A 356 -9.01 3.92 -4.47
N ASN A 357 -8.82 5.17 -4.92
CA ASN A 357 -9.90 6.10 -5.16
C ASN A 357 -9.58 7.12 -6.26
N ASP A 358 -10.32 7.01 -7.36
CA ASP A 358 -10.25 7.92 -8.50
C ASP A 358 -10.70 9.36 -8.17
N LEU A 359 -11.58 9.54 -7.17
CA LEU A 359 -12.13 10.86 -6.81
C LEU A 359 -11.16 11.79 -6.09
N LEU A 360 -10.00 11.27 -5.67
CA LEU A 360 -8.93 12.05 -5.03
C LEU A 360 -7.92 12.63 -6.03
N TRP A 361 -8.02 12.23 -7.31
CA TRP A 361 -7.20 12.79 -8.36
C TRP A 361 -7.77 14.15 -8.82
N PRO A 362 -6.92 15.16 -9.10
CA PRO A 362 -7.38 16.45 -9.58
C PRO A 362 -8.14 16.32 -10.91
N ALA A 363 -9.24 17.07 -11.07
CA ALA A 363 -10.10 16.98 -12.25
C ALA A 363 -9.36 17.21 -13.58
N GLY A 364 -8.34 18.08 -13.58
CA GLY A 364 -7.50 18.36 -14.75
C GLY A 364 -6.39 17.34 -15.01
N PHE A 365 -6.17 16.35 -14.13
CA PHE A 365 -5.05 15.41 -14.28
C PHE A 365 -5.19 14.53 -15.52
N ALA A 366 -6.40 14.03 -15.79
CA ALA A 366 -6.70 13.15 -16.91
C ALA A 366 -6.51 13.81 -18.29
N SER A 367 -6.62 15.14 -18.36
CA SER A 367 -6.44 15.94 -19.57
C SER A 367 -5.17 16.79 -19.57
N ARG A 368 -4.37 16.70 -18.49
CA ARG A 368 -3.12 17.44 -18.31
C ARG A 368 -2.23 17.20 -19.52
N GLN A 369 -1.91 18.28 -20.21
CA GLN A 369 -0.88 18.27 -21.22
C GLN A 369 0.49 18.37 -20.53
N PRO A 370 1.52 17.77 -21.12
CA PRO A 370 2.87 18.09 -20.74
C PRO A 370 3.12 19.59 -20.83
N SER A 371 3.97 20.13 -19.96
CA SER A 371 4.44 21.50 -20.11
C SER A 371 5.12 21.68 -21.48
N ASP A 372 4.60 22.60 -22.29
CA ASP A 372 5.11 22.93 -23.62
C ASP A 372 6.60 23.30 -23.54
N GLY A 373 7.48 22.38 -23.94
CA GLY A 373 8.94 22.57 -23.96
C GLY A 373 9.77 21.54 -23.19
N GLY A 374 9.15 20.59 -22.47
CA GLY A 374 9.87 19.48 -21.85
C GLY A 374 10.30 18.42 -22.86
N THR A 375 11.60 18.29 -23.13
CA THR A 375 12.17 17.26 -24.02
C THR A 375 12.33 15.88 -23.37
N ASP A 376 11.86 15.70 -22.13
CA ASP A 376 12.02 14.44 -21.41
C ASP A 376 10.90 13.45 -21.74
N ASN A 377 11.18 12.57 -22.71
CA ASN A 377 10.27 11.50 -23.11
C ASN A 377 9.88 10.57 -21.95
N ALA A 378 10.68 10.44 -20.88
CA ALA A 378 10.37 9.58 -19.75
C ALA A 378 9.26 10.17 -18.87
N ALA A 379 9.38 11.43 -18.46
CA ALA A 379 8.34 12.12 -17.68
C ALA A 379 7.00 12.20 -18.44
N LEU A 380 7.08 12.37 -19.78
CA LEU A 380 5.91 12.31 -20.66
C LEU A 380 5.22 10.95 -20.62
N LEU A 381 6.00 9.87 -20.68
CA LEU A 381 5.49 8.51 -20.63
C LEU A 381 4.87 8.20 -19.26
N GLU A 382 5.51 8.61 -18.17
CA GLU A 382 4.99 8.42 -16.81
C GLU A 382 3.68 9.15 -16.57
N LEU A 383 3.54 10.38 -17.07
CA LEU A 383 2.28 11.12 -17.02
C LEU A 383 1.18 10.37 -17.78
N ARG A 384 1.47 9.92 -19.01
CA ARG A 384 0.52 9.15 -19.82
C ARG A 384 0.10 7.85 -19.14
N ASN A 385 1.06 7.11 -18.59
CA ASN A 385 0.82 5.87 -17.87
C ASN A 385 -0.03 6.11 -16.61
N SER A 386 0.26 7.16 -15.84
CA SER A 386 -0.53 7.57 -14.68
C SER A 386 -1.97 7.94 -15.06
N GLN A 387 -2.17 8.57 -16.22
CA GLN A 387 -3.50 8.86 -16.76
C GLN A 387 -4.24 7.59 -17.20
N VAL A 388 -3.53 6.58 -17.73
CA VAL A 388 -4.10 5.26 -18.05
C VAL A 388 -4.50 4.55 -16.76
N PHE A 389 -3.63 4.52 -15.75
CA PHE A 389 -3.93 3.96 -14.43
C PHE A 389 -5.20 4.60 -13.82
N LEU A 390 -5.27 5.93 -13.78
CA LEU A 390 -6.44 6.67 -13.29
C LEU A 390 -7.76 6.23 -13.93
N LYS A 391 -7.80 5.99 -15.24
CA LYS A 391 -9.00 5.54 -15.96
C LYS A 391 -9.52 4.17 -15.51
N THR A 392 -8.68 3.36 -14.86
CA THR A 392 -9.01 2.01 -14.40
C THR A 392 -9.39 1.93 -12.92
N LEU A 393 -9.11 2.99 -12.14
CA LEU A 393 -9.26 2.98 -10.68
C LEU A 393 -10.69 2.74 -10.19
N SER A 394 -11.70 3.24 -10.91
CA SER A 394 -13.12 3.02 -10.58
C SER A 394 -13.48 1.52 -10.62
N LYS A 395 -12.93 0.80 -11.61
CA LYS A 395 -13.07 -0.65 -11.75
C LYS A 395 -12.32 -1.39 -10.64
N ALA A 396 -11.07 -1.00 -10.37
CA ALA A 396 -10.30 -1.60 -9.28
C ALA A 396 -11.00 -1.45 -7.92
N ARG A 397 -11.51 -0.25 -7.62
CA ARG A 397 -12.28 0.04 -6.40
C ARG A 397 -13.54 -0.81 -6.28
N ARG A 398 -14.29 -0.97 -7.37
CA ARG A 398 -15.48 -1.84 -7.40
C ARG A 398 -15.12 -3.31 -7.24
N ALA A 399 -14.06 -3.80 -7.88
CA ALA A 399 -13.58 -5.17 -7.69
C ALA A 399 -13.21 -5.44 -6.22
N LEU A 400 -12.42 -4.57 -5.59
CA LEU A 400 -12.00 -4.69 -4.19
C LEU A 400 -13.17 -4.69 -3.19
N ALA A 401 -14.29 -4.05 -3.51
CA ALA A 401 -15.50 -4.10 -2.71
C ALA A 401 -16.26 -5.44 -2.82
N ASN A 402 -15.96 -6.28 -3.82
CA ASN A 402 -16.78 -7.44 -4.19
C ASN A 402 -16.02 -8.77 -4.14
N ILE A 403 -14.83 -8.79 -3.56
CA ILE A 403 -14.04 -10.01 -3.36
C ILE A 403 -13.18 -9.89 -2.09
N PRO A 404 -13.14 -10.95 -1.25
CA PRO A 404 -12.19 -11.04 -0.14
C PRO A 404 -10.76 -10.84 -0.66
N THR A 405 -10.10 -9.79 -0.16
CA THR A 405 -8.77 -9.39 -0.60
C THR A 405 -7.80 -9.49 0.56
N TYR A 406 -6.73 -10.27 0.37
CA TYR A 406 -5.65 -10.46 1.34
C TYR A 406 -4.35 -9.95 0.73
N MET A 407 -3.61 -9.13 1.48
CA MET A 407 -2.43 -8.44 0.97
C MET A 407 -1.17 -8.76 1.79
N MET A 408 -0.01 -8.67 1.15
CA MET A 408 1.30 -8.84 1.78
C MET A 408 2.14 -7.56 1.61
N LEU A 409 2.99 -7.26 2.60
CA LEU A 409 4.02 -6.23 2.46
C LEU A 409 5.05 -6.70 1.42
N ASP A 410 5.62 -5.77 0.68
CA ASP A 410 6.80 -6.02 -0.14
C ASP A 410 7.86 -4.94 0.10
N ASP A 411 9.03 -5.13 -0.50
CA ASP A 411 10.13 -4.17 -0.44
C ASP A 411 9.73 -2.81 -1.00
N HIS A 412 9.11 -2.70 -2.19
CA HIS A 412 8.71 -1.40 -2.76
C HIS A 412 7.62 -0.66 -1.96
N ASP A 413 6.91 -1.29 -1.02
CA ASP A 413 6.07 -0.56 -0.07
C ASP A 413 6.92 0.36 0.86
N VAL A 414 8.24 0.12 0.94
CA VAL A 414 9.25 0.89 1.67
C VAL A 414 10.38 1.38 0.74
N THR A 415 11.22 0.47 0.25
CA THR A 415 12.33 0.63 -0.72
C THR A 415 12.80 -0.75 -1.23
N ASP A 416 13.16 -0.89 -2.49
CA ASP A 416 13.62 -2.15 -3.14
C ASP A 416 14.75 -2.85 -2.35
N ASP A 417 15.64 -2.09 -1.72
CA ASP A 417 16.77 -2.64 -0.95
C ASP A 417 16.44 -2.89 0.53
N PHE A 418 15.16 -2.96 0.89
CA PHE A 418 14.72 -3.01 2.28
C PHE A 418 15.34 -4.21 3.03
N PHE A 419 16.20 -3.92 4.03
CA PHE A 419 16.97 -4.92 4.77
C PHE A 419 17.80 -5.87 3.87
N MET A 420 18.28 -5.39 2.72
CA MET A 420 18.99 -6.24 1.76
C MET A 420 20.35 -6.73 2.25
N ASP A 421 21.14 -5.87 2.89
CA ASP A 421 22.47 -6.20 3.42
C ASP A 421 22.82 -5.44 4.72
N GLN A 422 23.92 -5.85 5.36
CA GLN A 422 24.38 -5.29 6.63
C GLN A 422 24.72 -3.82 6.50
N GLU A 423 25.40 -3.45 5.42
CA GLU A 423 25.83 -2.08 5.17
C GLU A 423 24.63 -1.16 5.02
N TRP A 424 23.58 -1.59 4.31
CA TRP A 424 22.30 -0.90 4.23
C TRP A 424 21.68 -0.73 5.61
N CYS A 425 21.60 -1.78 6.42
CA CYS A 425 21.04 -1.70 7.77
C CYS A 425 21.82 -0.70 8.62
N GLU A 426 23.15 -0.76 8.62
CA GLU A 426 24.00 0.16 9.36
C GLU A 426 23.82 1.60 8.88
N ASN A 427 23.84 1.83 7.56
CA ASN A 427 23.75 3.16 6.99
C ASN A 427 22.37 3.81 7.16
N VAL A 428 21.30 3.04 7.00
CA VAL A 428 19.93 3.54 7.03
C VAL A 428 19.38 3.61 8.45
N LEU A 429 19.52 2.53 9.22
CA LEU A 429 18.95 2.47 10.57
C LEU A 429 19.76 3.26 11.59
N HIS A 430 21.03 3.60 11.33
CA HIS A 430 21.79 4.52 12.19
C HIS A 430 21.28 5.96 12.07
N ARG A 431 20.71 6.34 10.93
CA ARG A 431 20.27 7.71 10.66
C ARG A 431 18.86 7.96 11.19
N PRO A 432 18.63 9.10 11.88
CA PRO A 432 17.27 9.49 12.30
C PRO A 432 16.27 9.52 11.14
N LEU A 433 16.67 10.05 9.99
CA LEU A 433 15.81 10.14 8.81
C LEU A 433 15.48 8.75 8.24
N GLY A 434 16.46 7.83 8.16
CA GLY A 434 16.23 6.48 7.67
C GLY A 434 15.26 5.69 8.55
N ARG A 435 15.44 5.75 9.88
CA ARG A 435 14.48 5.15 10.83
C ARG A 435 13.08 5.74 10.69
N ARG A 436 12.97 7.07 10.57
CA ARG A 436 11.66 7.74 10.42
C ARG A 436 10.96 7.34 9.13
N LEU A 437 11.68 7.27 8.01
CA LEU A 437 11.13 6.87 6.71
C LEU A 437 10.53 5.47 6.79
N ILE A 438 11.30 4.49 7.29
CA ILE A 438 10.81 3.10 7.46
C ILE A 438 9.62 3.06 8.42
N GLN A 439 9.70 3.82 9.52
CA GLN A 439 8.58 3.91 10.47
C GLN A 439 7.32 4.45 9.80
N ASN A 440 7.41 5.53 9.02
CA ASN A 440 6.28 6.10 8.29
C ASN A 440 5.67 5.10 7.28
N ALA A 441 6.52 4.41 6.52
CA ALA A 441 6.10 3.38 5.56
C ALA A 441 5.37 2.23 6.25
N LEU A 442 5.94 1.68 7.32
CA LEU A 442 5.34 0.57 8.06
C LEU A 442 4.08 0.96 8.84
N VAL A 443 3.96 2.22 9.31
CA VAL A 443 2.69 2.73 9.85
C VAL A 443 1.62 2.73 8.76
N ALA A 444 1.94 3.22 7.56
CA ALA A 444 1.01 3.21 6.44
C ALA A 444 0.60 1.77 6.09
N TYR A 445 1.53 0.84 5.94
CA TYR A 445 1.21 -0.57 5.71
C TYR A 445 0.29 -1.16 6.81
N ALA A 446 0.59 -0.88 8.09
CA ALA A 446 -0.24 -1.35 9.20
C ALA A 446 -1.70 -0.89 9.09
N VAL A 447 -1.89 0.41 8.81
CA VAL A 447 -3.20 1.05 8.78
C VAL A 447 -3.99 0.65 7.53
N PHE A 448 -3.34 0.54 6.37
CA PHE A 448 -3.99 0.37 5.07
C PHE A 448 -4.12 -1.10 4.64
N GLN A 449 -3.24 -1.99 5.10
CA GLN A 449 -3.26 -3.40 4.70
C GLN A 449 -3.42 -4.36 5.88
N ALA A 450 -2.50 -4.32 6.85
CA ALA A 450 -2.43 -5.35 7.89
C ALA A 450 -3.65 -5.37 8.81
N TRP A 451 -4.20 -4.19 9.15
CA TRP A 451 -5.42 -4.08 9.94
C TRP A 451 -6.60 -4.81 9.28
N GLY A 452 -6.69 -4.75 7.95
CA GLY A 452 -7.70 -5.48 7.19
C GLY A 452 -7.46 -6.99 7.16
N ASN A 453 -6.20 -7.43 7.10
CA ASN A 453 -5.84 -8.86 7.04
C ASN A 453 -6.15 -9.59 8.35
N THR A 454 -5.75 -9.00 9.47
CA THR A 454 -5.85 -9.61 10.81
C THR A 454 -6.55 -8.68 11.80
N PRO A 455 -7.83 -8.32 11.57
CA PRO A 455 -8.55 -7.31 12.35
C PRO A 455 -8.59 -7.64 13.85
N GLU A 456 -8.64 -8.93 14.20
CA GLU A 456 -8.59 -9.41 15.59
C GLU A 456 -7.32 -8.99 16.34
N ARG A 457 -6.17 -8.85 15.65
CA ARG A 457 -4.89 -8.41 16.24
C ARG A 457 -4.84 -6.91 16.50
N PHE A 458 -5.85 -6.17 16.05
CA PHE A 458 -5.98 -4.72 16.17
C PHE A 458 -7.18 -4.32 17.05
N GLU A 459 -7.78 -5.26 17.78
CA GLU A 459 -8.83 -4.97 18.75
C GLU A 459 -8.29 -4.25 20.00
N LYS A 460 -9.16 -3.61 20.77
CA LYS A 460 -8.74 -2.92 22.01
C LYS A 460 -7.98 -3.87 22.93
N LYS A 461 -6.90 -3.37 23.56
CA LYS A 461 -6.01 -4.12 24.46
C LYS A 461 -5.17 -5.22 23.81
N THR A 462 -5.13 -5.30 22.48
CA THR A 462 -4.14 -6.08 21.73
C THR A 462 -2.96 -5.19 21.34
N PRO A 463 -1.79 -5.75 20.97
CA PRO A 463 -0.67 -4.96 20.46
C PRO A 463 -1.06 -4.03 19.30
N GLY A 464 -1.87 -4.51 18.35
CA GLY A 464 -2.35 -3.69 17.23
C GLY A 464 -3.33 -2.60 17.68
N GLY A 465 -4.18 -2.86 18.67
CA GLY A 465 -5.05 -1.83 19.26
C GLY A 465 -4.24 -0.70 19.92
N THR A 466 -3.23 -1.05 20.72
CA THR A 466 -2.32 -0.07 21.34
C THR A 466 -1.52 0.69 20.29
N PHE A 467 -1.06 0.01 19.24
CA PHE A 467 -0.40 0.63 18.09
C PHE A 467 -1.30 1.67 17.41
N LEU A 468 -2.56 1.35 17.09
CA LEU A 468 -3.46 2.29 16.40
C LEU A 468 -3.73 3.54 17.24
N GLU A 469 -3.92 3.38 18.54
CA GLU A 469 -4.13 4.49 19.46
C GLU A 469 -2.88 5.38 19.56
N ALA A 470 -1.69 4.79 19.67
CA ALA A 470 -0.43 5.52 19.72
C ALA A 470 -0.12 6.22 18.39
N ALA A 471 -0.30 5.54 17.26
CA ALA A 471 -0.11 6.10 15.94
C ALA A 471 -1.07 7.26 15.68
N SER A 472 -2.34 7.13 16.07
CA SER A 472 -3.32 8.21 15.98
C SER A 472 -2.88 9.44 16.77
N ARG A 473 -2.53 9.29 18.06
CA ARG A 473 -2.05 10.41 18.89
C ARG A 473 -0.79 11.04 18.31
N TRP A 474 0.19 10.22 17.92
CA TRP A 474 1.46 10.67 17.39
C TRP A 474 1.28 11.49 16.10
N LEU A 475 0.57 10.94 15.11
CA LEU A 475 0.34 11.59 13.81
C LEU A 475 -0.54 12.85 13.94
N MET A 476 -1.44 12.87 14.92
CA MET A 476 -2.28 14.03 15.24
C MET A 476 -1.63 15.02 16.23
N LYS A 477 -0.36 14.80 16.60
CA LYS A 477 0.41 15.65 17.54
C LYS A 477 -0.29 15.84 18.89
N GLN A 478 -1.01 14.81 19.35
CA GLN A 478 -1.63 14.79 20.67
C GLN A 478 -0.60 14.39 21.73
N PRO A 479 -0.75 14.88 22.98
CA PRO A 479 0.16 14.49 24.06
C PRO A 479 0.04 13.00 24.36
N SER A 480 1.19 12.35 24.59
CA SER A 480 1.22 10.97 25.04
C SER A 480 0.66 10.84 26.47
N PRO A 481 0.12 9.65 26.85
CA PRO A 481 -0.41 9.44 28.18
C PRO A 481 0.63 9.71 29.27
N ALA A 482 0.19 10.32 30.38
CA ALA A 482 1.09 10.65 31.49
C ALA A 482 1.77 9.39 32.05
N GLY A 483 3.11 9.44 32.16
CA GLY A 483 3.91 8.32 32.65
C GLY A 483 4.15 7.19 31.63
N ALA A 484 3.61 7.29 30.41
CA ALA A 484 3.90 6.38 29.32
C ALA A 484 5.10 6.86 28.48
N PRO A 485 5.80 5.97 27.76
CA PRO A 485 6.77 6.36 26.75
C PRO A 485 6.14 7.25 25.66
N PRO A 486 6.93 8.08 24.95
CA PRO A 486 6.44 8.83 23.79
C PRO A 486 5.77 7.90 22.77
N ASP A 487 4.61 8.29 22.24
CA ASP A 487 3.84 7.46 21.31
C ASP A 487 4.67 7.05 20.08
N GLU A 488 5.58 7.91 19.61
CA GLU A 488 6.54 7.57 18.55
C GLU A 488 7.36 6.31 18.88
N LYS A 489 7.87 6.20 20.11
CA LYS A 489 8.65 5.03 20.56
C LYS A 489 7.78 3.80 20.71
N VAL A 490 6.53 3.98 21.17
CA VAL A 490 5.54 2.89 21.24
C VAL A 490 5.27 2.35 19.84
N VAL A 491 5.07 3.24 18.86
CA VAL A 491 4.87 2.89 17.45
C VAL A 491 6.10 2.17 16.88
N ALA A 492 7.31 2.69 17.09
CA ALA A 492 8.54 2.03 16.62
C ALA A 492 8.69 0.61 17.19
N ALA A 493 8.41 0.44 18.48
CA ALA A 493 8.43 -0.87 19.15
C ALA A 493 7.39 -1.84 18.57
N ALA A 494 6.16 -1.37 18.31
CA ALA A 494 5.12 -2.16 17.66
C ALA A 494 5.57 -2.68 16.29
N LEU A 495 6.33 -1.87 15.55
CA LEU A 495 6.79 -2.19 14.22
C LEU A 495 8.09 -3.01 14.22
N GLY A 496 8.66 -3.32 15.39
CA GLY A 496 9.93 -4.03 15.51
C GLY A 496 11.14 -3.23 15.01
N LEU A 497 11.05 -1.90 15.00
CA LEU A 497 12.12 -1.01 14.56
C LEU A 497 13.01 -0.56 15.72
N PRO A 498 14.33 -0.35 15.49
CA PRO A 498 15.19 0.25 16.48
C PRO A 498 14.83 1.71 16.72
N THR A 499 15.12 2.17 17.93
CA THR A 499 15.19 3.59 18.31
C THR A 499 16.65 4.01 18.38
N ALA A 500 16.91 5.31 18.54
CA ALA A 500 18.29 5.81 18.73
C ALA A 500 18.98 5.15 19.94
N ASP A 501 18.23 4.89 21.01
CA ASP A 501 18.76 4.45 22.31
C ASP A 501 19.16 2.97 22.32
N ASN A 502 18.57 2.14 21.45
CA ASN A 502 18.81 0.69 21.40
C ASN A 502 19.35 0.22 20.03
N PHE A 503 19.85 1.15 19.21
CA PHE A 503 20.34 0.84 17.88
C PHE A 503 21.54 -0.13 17.89
N SER A 504 22.50 0.06 18.81
CA SER A 504 23.67 -0.83 18.91
C SER A 504 23.24 -2.26 19.24
N ASP A 505 22.45 -2.44 20.29
CA ASP A 505 21.91 -3.74 20.68
C ASP A 505 21.08 -4.40 19.57
N TYR A 506 20.37 -3.59 18.78
CA TYR A 506 19.61 -4.07 17.63
C TYR A 506 20.53 -4.61 16.52
N LEU A 507 21.59 -3.88 16.18
CA LEU A 507 22.59 -4.34 15.20
C LEU A 507 23.33 -5.58 15.68
N ASP A 508 23.72 -5.64 16.95
CA ASP A 508 24.40 -6.81 17.50
C ASP A 508 23.50 -8.04 17.41
N LYS A 509 22.20 -7.91 17.68
CA LYS A 509 21.22 -8.99 17.44
C LYS A 509 21.10 -9.39 15.97
N LEU A 510 21.24 -8.47 15.01
CA LEU A 510 21.24 -8.81 13.58
C LEU A 510 22.52 -9.57 13.17
N ARG A 511 23.67 -9.22 13.76
CA ARG A 511 24.97 -9.88 13.54
C ARG A 511 25.06 -11.25 14.23
N GLU A 512 24.51 -11.37 15.43
CA GLU A 512 24.57 -12.57 16.26
C GLU A 512 23.61 -13.69 15.82
N LYS A 513 22.66 -13.42 14.92
CA LYS A 513 21.80 -14.45 14.30
C LYS A 513 22.63 -15.37 13.39
N LYS A 514 23.58 -16.13 13.93
CA LYS A 514 24.51 -17.02 13.22
C LYS A 514 23.82 -18.13 12.42
N THR A 515 22.52 -18.33 12.61
CA THR A 515 21.67 -19.21 11.81
C THR A 515 20.24 -18.67 11.89
N LEU A 516 19.59 -18.38 10.76
CA LEU A 516 18.16 -18.64 10.68
C LEU A 516 18.00 -20.14 11.00
N PRO A 517 17.18 -20.55 11.97
CA PRO A 517 16.94 -21.97 12.20
C PRO A 517 16.53 -22.59 10.86
N ARG A 518 17.27 -23.60 10.39
CA ARG A 518 16.88 -24.39 9.20
C ARG A 518 15.52 -25.07 9.41
N ASP A 519 15.10 -25.22 10.67
CA ASP A 519 13.80 -25.75 11.08
C ASP A 519 13.00 -24.66 11.78
N PHE A 520 12.05 -24.08 11.05
CA PHE A 520 11.08 -23.12 11.58
C PHE A 520 10.02 -23.90 12.39
N THR A 521 9.98 -23.77 13.71
CA THR A 521 8.94 -24.41 14.53
C THR A 521 7.90 -23.40 15.00
N ALA A 522 6.64 -23.82 15.11
CA ALA A 522 5.54 -22.95 15.52
C ALA A 522 5.69 -22.38 16.95
N ASP A 523 6.58 -22.93 17.77
CA ASP A 523 6.92 -22.37 19.08
C ASP A 523 7.90 -21.18 19.01
N GLN A 524 8.67 -21.02 17.92
CA GLN A 524 9.54 -19.86 17.70
C GLN A 524 8.79 -18.64 17.14
N LEU A 525 7.54 -18.83 16.70
CA LEU A 525 6.57 -17.76 16.44
C LEU A 525 6.06 -17.09 17.74
N LYS A 526 6.37 -17.67 18.91
CA LYS A 526 6.03 -17.08 20.20
C LYS A 526 7.18 -16.18 20.64
N THR A 527 7.02 -14.88 20.37
CA THR A 527 7.66 -13.74 21.02
C THR A 527 9.17 -13.54 20.80
N SER A 528 9.51 -12.51 20.01
CA SER A 528 10.63 -11.64 20.37
C SER A 528 10.10 -10.50 21.25
N ALA A 529 9.53 -10.82 22.41
CA ALA A 529 9.34 -9.81 23.42
C ALA A 529 10.74 -9.52 23.98
N ALA A 530 11.36 -8.42 23.54
CA ALA A 530 12.39 -7.82 24.40
C ALA A 530 11.68 -7.55 25.72
N ALA A 531 12.20 -8.08 26.83
CA ALA A 531 11.56 -8.00 28.15
C ALA A 531 11.26 -6.55 28.58
N ASP A 532 11.89 -5.57 27.92
CA ASP A 532 11.78 -4.13 28.17
C ASP A 532 11.01 -3.35 27.07
N ALA A 533 10.45 -4.01 26.06
CA ALA A 533 9.68 -3.33 25.02
C ALA A 533 8.30 -2.87 25.55
N PRO A 534 7.88 -1.63 25.26
CA PRO A 534 6.63 -1.08 25.80
C PRO A 534 5.38 -1.83 25.31
N ILE A 535 5.47 -2.51 24.15
CA ILE A 535 4.49 -3.45 23.62
C ILE A 535 5.19 -4.54 22.80
N ALA A 536 4.51 -5.67 22.61
CA ALA A 536 4.94 -6.71 21.67
C ALA A 536 4.90 -6.20 20.22
N ALA A 537 5.88 -6.60 19.41
CA ALA A 537 5.87 -6.29 17.98
C ALA A 537 4.68 -6.96 17.29
N LEU A 538 4.17 -6.33 16.23
CA LEU A 538 3.13 -6.88 15.40
C LEU A 538 3.67 -8.05 14.58
N ASP A 539 2.90 -9.12 14.54
CA ASP A 539 3.09 -10.24 13.63
C ASP A 539 2.43 -9.93 12.30
N TRP A 540 3.17 -10.05 11.20
CA TRP A 540 2.68 -9.78 9.85
C TRP A 540 2.43 -11.03 9.05
N HIS A 541 2.92 -12.18 9.51
CA HIS A 541 2.51 -13.47 8.99
C HIS A 541 1.08 -13.79 9.48
N TYR A 542 0.27 -14.37 8.63
CA TYR A 542 -1.09 -14.78 8.97
C TYR A 542 -1.55 -15.90 8.05
N GLN A 543 -2.62 -16.58 8.43
CA GLN A 543 -3.23 -17.62 7.63
C GLN A 543 -4.64 -17.23 7.20
N VAL A 544 -5.02 -17.68 6.02
CA VAL A 544 -6.39 -17.67 5.51
C VAL A 544 -6.84 -19.11 5.44
N VAL A 545 -7.80 -19.47 6.30
CA VAL A 545 -8.38 -20.81 6.35
C VAL A 545 -9.62 -20.84 5.45
N GLY A 546 -9.54 -21.61 4.37
CA GLY A 546 -10.67 -21.95 3.52
C GLY A 546 -11.38 -23.22 3.99
N THR A 547 -12.37 -23.66 3.22
CA THR A 547 -13.20 -24.84 3.52
C THR A 547 -12.39 -26.13 3.45
N GLU A 548 -11.46 -26.23 2.50
CA GLU A 548 -10.64 -27.42 2.23
C GLU A 548 -9.17 -27.08 1.97
N HIS A 549 -8.76 -25.84 2.26
CA HIS A 549 -7.41 -25.35 1.99
C HIS A 549 -6.98 -24.32 3.02
N GLU A 550 -5.68 -24.08 3.11
CA GLU A 550 -5.10 -23.01 3.91
C GLU A 550 -4.06 -22.26 3.07
N ILE A 551 -4.02 -20.95 3.22
CA ILE A 551 -3.03 -20.08 2.60
C ILE A 551 -2.24 -19.39 3.71
N LEU A 552 -0.93 -19.57 3.71
CA LEU A 552 -0.02 -18.98 4.69
C LEU A 552 0.68 -17.78 4.07
N PHE A 553 0.43 -16.59 4.62
CA PHE A 553 1.18 -15.37 4.34
C PHE A 553 2.31 -15.28 5.34
N LEU A 554 3.54 -15.18 4.85
CA LEU A 554 4.74 -15.08 5.70
C LEU A 554 5.16 -13.62 5.84
N ASP A 555 5.81 -13.29 6.94
CA ASP A 555 6.35 -11.95 7.18
C ASP A 555 7.55 -11.74 6.24
N THR A 556 7.35 -10.88 5.24
CA THR A 556 8.33 -10.53 4.20
C THR A 556 9.23 -9.36 4.58
N ARG A 557 9.12 -8.82 5.82
CA ARG A 557 10.19 -7.98 6.38
C ARG A 557 11.37 -8.90 6.64
N THR A 558 12.07 -9.29 5.59
CA THR A 558 13.13 -10.29 5.60
C THR A 558 14.32 -9.74 6.37
N MET A 559 14.27 -9.79 7.71
CA MET A 559 15.42 -9.47 8.55
C MET A 559 16.50 -10.53 8.28
N ARG A 560 17.51 -10.13 7.52
CA ARG A 560 18.64 -10.99 7.17
C ARG A 560 19.60 -11.09 8.35
N ALA A 561 20.18 -12.27 8.49
CA ALA A 561 21.37 -12.47 9.31
C ALA A 561 22.59 -12.19 8.46
N TYR A 562 23.59 -11.54 9.03
CA TYR A 562 24.83 -11.22 8.35
C TYR A 562 26.00 -11.96 8.99
N ASN A 563 26.76 -12.69 8.17
CA ASN A 563 27.95 -13.39 8.64
C ASN A 563 29.15 -12.44 8.59
N GLY A 564 29.73 -12.12 9.74
CA GLY A 564 31.03 -11.46 9.83
C GLY A 564 31.28 -10.81 11.19
N ASP A 565 32.38 -11.18 11.84
CA ASP A 565 33.00 -10.31 12.85
C ASP A 565 33.78 -9.23 12.11
N PRO A 566 33.76 -7.95 12.54
CA PRO A 566 34.86 -7.05 12.21
C PRO A 566 36.14 -7.72 12.70
N THR A 567 37.13 -7.90 11.83
CA THR A 567 38.43 -8.42 12.28
C THR A 567 38.97 -7.48 13.34
N SER A 568 39.50 -8.06 14.43
CA SER A 568 40.02 -7.32 15.60
C SER A 568 41.22 -6.42 15.28
N ASP A 569 41.66 -6.37 14.03
CA ASP A 569 42.80 -5.60 13.52
C ASP A 569 42.42 -4.33 12.74
N GLY A 570 41.13 -4.03 12.56
CA GLY A 570 40.68 -2.80 11.89
C GLY A 570 41.01 -2.75 10.40
N THR A 571 41.35 -3.88 9.77
CA THR A 571 41.41 -3.96 8.30
C THR A 571 40.00 -4.13 7.75
N GLU A 572 39.65 -3.38 6.69
CA GLU A 572 38.37 -3.50 5.99
C GLU A 572 38.13 -4.96 5.58
N GLY A 573 37.29 -5.66 6.34
CA GLY A 573 36.83 -6.99 5.97
C GLY A 573 36.08 -6.89 4.66
N LYS A 574 36.68 -7.37 3.57
CA LYS A 574 35.99 -7.49 2.29
C LYS A 574 34.81 -8.44 2.48
N TYR A 575 33.61 -7.88 2.52
CA TYR A 575 32.36 -8.59 2.46
C TYR A 575 32.24 -9.29 1.11
N SER A 576 32.67 -10.55 1.01
CA SER A 576 32.33 -11.38 -0.14
C SER A 576 31.02 -12.10 0.16
N TYR A 577 29.93 -11.65 -0.46
CA TYR A 577 28.88 -12.60 -0.84
C TYR A 577 29.53 -13.57 -1.83
N ASP A 578 29.76 -14.82 -1.42
CA ASP A 578 30.05 -15.89 -2.39
C ASP A 578 28.73 -16.26 -3.09
N LEU A 579 28.24 -15.32 -3.90
CA LEU A 579 27.40 -15.66 -5.04
C LEU A 579 28.35 -16.35 -6.01
N GLY A 580 28.47 -17.67 -5.85
CA GLY A 580 29.41 -18.52 -6.57
C GLY A 580 29.66 -17.98 -7.97
N SER A 581 30.87 -17.46 -8.17
CA SER A 581 31.26 -16.82 -9.43
C SER A 581 31.03 -17.81 -10.57
N VAL A 582 29.96 -17.61 -11.35
CA VAL A 582 29.85 -18.20 -12.68
C VAL A 582 30.80 -17.40 -13.56
N SER A 583 32.11 -17.64 -13.38
CA SER A 583 33.08 -17.24 -14.36
C SER A 583 32.70 -17.94 -15.67
N LYS A 584 32.49 -17.16 -16.72
CA LYS A 584 32.45 -17.66 -18.09
C LYS A 584 33.85 -18.19 -18.45
N THR A 585 34.24 -19.34 -17.93
CA THR A 585 35.36 -20.10 -18.44
C THR A 585 34.81 -21.18 -19.36
N LYS A 586 35.16 -21.05 -20.65
CA LYS A 586 34.83 -22.03 -21.69
C LYS A 586 35.40 -23.38 -21.28
N GLY A 587 34.49 -24.34 -21.08
CA GLY A 587 34.78 -25.76 -21.01
C GLY A 587 35.12 -26.24 -19.60
N HIS A 588 34.10 -26.71 -18.87
CA HIS A 588 34.11 -27.95 -18.07
C HIS A 588 32.66 -28.30 -17.69
N GLN A 589 32.39 -29.58 -17.49
CA GLN A 589 31.06 -30.21 -17.37
C GLN A 589 30.11 -29.56 -16.34
N PRO A 590 28.78 -29.62 -16.56
CA PRO A 590 27.80 -29.06 -15.63
C PRO A 590 27.87 -29.75 -14.25
N PRO A 591 27.67 -28.99 -13.15
CA PRO A 591 27.63 -29.58 -11.81
C PRO A 591 26.42 -30.50 -11.69
N SER A 592 26.64 -31.68 -11.09
CA SER A 592 25.61 -32.68 -10.86
C SER A 592 24.46 -32.09 -10.07
N LEU A 593 23.26 -32.17 -10.63
CA LEU A 593 21.99 -31.95 -9.95
C LEU A 593 21.95 -32.73 -8.63
N MET A 594 21.28 -32.11 -7.65
CA MET A 594 21.05 -32.59 -6.29
C MET A 594 20.84 -34.11 -6.21
N SER A 595 21.46 -34.76 -5.23
CA SER A 595 21.25 -36.18 -4.96
C SER A 595 19.77 -36.48 -4.70
N ASP A 596 19.28 -37.58 -5.27
CA ASP A 596 17.89 -38.08 -5.19
C ASP A 596 17.30 -38.19 -3.77
N GLU A 597 18.14 -38.14 -2.73
CA GLU A 597 17.72 -38.12 -1.33
C GLU A 597 17.11 -36.78 -0.88
N ALA A 598 17.45 -35.66 -1.55
CA ALA A 598 16.92 -34.33 -1.25
C ALA A 598 15.55 -34.07 -1.89
N ILE A 599 15.13 -34.88 -2.87
CA ILE A 599 13.83 -34.77 -3.54
C ILE A 599 12.75 -35.63 -2.84
N LYS A 600 13.16 -36.52 -1.92
CA LYS A 600 12.26 -37.45 -1.20
C LYS A 600 11.98 -37.09 0.26
N ARG A 601 12.49 -35.96 0.77
CA ARG A 601 12.12 -35.37 2.06
C ARG A 601 11.47 -34.03 1.81
#